data_AF-A0A0C2MC49-F1
#
_entry.id   AF-A0A0C2MC49-F1
#
_cell.length_a   1.000
_cell.length_b   1.000
_cell.length_c   1.000
_cell.angle_alpha   90.00
_cell.angle_beta   90.00
_cell.angle_gamma   90.00
#
_symmetry.space_group_name_H-M   'P 1'
#
loop_
_entity.id
_entity.type
_entity.pdbx_description
1 polymer ?
#
loop_
_entity_poly.entity_id
_entity_poly.type
_entity_poly.pdbx_seq_one_letter_code
_entity_poly.pdbx_strand_id
1 'polypeptide(L)'
;MNFSNHLLKICEKVVDTEIKQDKQDLIIFITGIVTALATKFFRVYIHSTEEEDFIFCEQLSYLGGLDNINTTPNLNILQQSIVQFSFRTPSKLCFACEEFMNEGLTGEDSQFIFDVQDKMTVCLRTVSELIPIQQYLNDAVSLISTDPCDSSRIESCLFFITGLIGESHFPIDCNETLEMILNTKPDAPSPLIEAYCRILKDLIPHIPEERNLSSTSEIGHDSIYKWLALVPETASKLNDIDEEDYEERVEQLNEHFEYINNILILCHEIREVENLARSLGNVLENFASSDDVIYVLDWVVDFYSKTLFQDFENNPNKSDSSRLTRFIMTAFAIITKSMDHIFVQPHELVTLQKTFSLCFKVMNHCKDNEEICERTCDVLRFIINIINWIYYDLEDISKQFPQLYRSLGYSCVLIPFGAIIGVVHKHGKGWDWFLKDCKVSIYLI
;
A
#
# COMPACT_ATOMS: atom_id res chain seq x y z
N MET A 1 -35.01 -20.31 3.74
CA MET A 1 -33.96 -20.38 2.70
C MET A 1 -34.20 -21.41 1.57
N ASN A 2 -34.53 -22.68 1.83
CA ASN A 2 -34.56 -23.75 0.79
C ASN A 2 -35.35 -23.44 -0.51
N PHE A 3 -36.44 -22.67 -0.43
CA PHE A 3 -37.23 -22.31 -1.61
C PHE A 3 -36.51 -21.32 -2.54
N SER A 4 -35.77 -20.35 -1.98
CA SER A 4 -35.08 -19.31 -2.74
C SER A 4 -33.85 -19.86 -3.47
N ASN A 5 -33.06 -20.69 -2.80
CA ASN A 5 -31.92 -21.40 -3.42
C ASN A 5 -32.38 -22.34 -4.54
N HIS A 6 -33.53 -22.99 -4.36
CA HIS A 6 -34.11 -23.82 -5.40
C HIS A 6 -34.59 -22.97 -6.59
N LEU A 7 -35.22 -21.82 -6.34
CA LEU A 7 -35.67 -20.89 -7.37
C LEU A 7 -34.50 -20.32 -8.17
N LEU A 8 -33.40 -19.93 -7.51
CA LEU A 8 -32.20 -19.41 -8.16
C LEU A 8 -31.49 -20.47 -9.00
N LYS A 9 -31.32 -21.71 -8.49
CA LYS A 9 -30.76 -22.81 -9.30
C LYS A 9 -31.64 -23.20 -10.49
N ILE A 10 -32.96 -23.01 -10.38
CA ILE A 10 -33.89 -23.14 -11.51
C ILE A 10 -33.67 -22.00 -12.49
N CYS A 11 -33.53 -20.76 -12.01
CA CYS A 11 -33.23 -19.59 -12.84
C CYS A 11 -31.89 -19.75 -13.59
N GLU A 12 -30.81 -20.17 -12.95
CA GLU A 12 -29.51 -20.45 -13.60
C GLU A 12 -29.66 -21.46 -14.74
N LYS A 13 -30.28 -22.63 -14.48
CA LYS A 13 -30.50 -23.66 -15.51
C LYS A 13 -31.36 -23.16 -16.66
N VAL A 14 -32.36 -22.33 -16.37
CA VAL A 14 -33.21 -21.74 -17.41
C VAL A 14 -32.44 -20.69 -18.20
N VAL A 15 -31.65 -19.82 -17.55
CA VAL A 15 -30.79 -18.84 -18.22
C VAL A 15 -29.77 -19.55 -19.12
N ASP A 16 -29.05 -20.55 -18.63
CA ASP A 16 -28.07 -21.34 -19.41
C ASP A 16 -28.69 -22.05 -20.62
N THR A 17 -29.92 -22.55 -20.45
CA THR A 17 -30.64 -23.24 -21.54
C THR A 17 -31.18 -22.26 -22.56
N GLU A 18 -31.59 -21.06 -22.13
CA GLU A 18 -32.22 -20.04 -22.98
C GLU A 18 -31.20 -19.10 -23.63
N ILE A 19 -30.03 -18.87 -23.03
CA ILE A 19 -28.85 -18.27 -23.69
C ILE A 19 -28.48 -19.07 -24.94
N LYS A 20 -28.54 -20.41 -24.86
CA LYS A 20 -28.31 -21.30 -26.02
C LYS A 20 -29.41 -21.21 -27.09
N GLN A 21 -30.57 -20.63 -26.77
CA GLN A 21 -31.74 -20.53 -27.66
C GLN A 21 -32.03 -19.08 -28.12
N ASP A 22 -31.22 -18.10 -27.72
CA ASP A 22 -31.31 -16.68 -28.09
C ASP A 22 -32.69 -16.02 -27.81
N LYS A 23 -33.36 -16.43 -26.72
CA LYS A 23 -34.68 -15.87 -26.34
C LYS A 23 -34.55 -14.63 -25.44
N GLN A 24 -34.30 -13.47 -26.04
CA GLN A 24 -34.07 -12.19 -25.33
C GLN A 24 -35.12 -11.83 -24.27
N ASP A 25 -36.41 -11.87 -24.60
CA ASP A 25 -37.45 -11.40 -23.66
C ASP A 25 -37.49 -12.23 -22.38
N LEU A 26 -37.20 -13.53 -22.50
CA LEU A 26 -37.18 -14.45 -21.37
C LEU A 26 -35.94 -14.25 -20.51
N ILE A 27 -34.79 -13.99 -21.14
CA ILE A 27 -33.55 -13.65 -20.44
C ILE A 27 -33.74 -12.31 -19.67
N ILE A 28 -34.31 -11.27 -20.30
CA ILE A 28 -34.62 -9.99 -19.65
C ILE A 28 -35.57 -10.17 -18.46
N PHE A 29 -36.60 -10.97 -18.64
CA PHE A 29 -37.55 -11.26 -17.58
C PHE A 29 -36.91 -12.00 -16.41
N ILE A 30 -36.10 -13.04 -16.68
CA ILE A 30 -35.44 -13.82 -15.64
C ILE A 30 -34.40 -12.98 -14.91
N THR A 31 -33.57 -12.20 -15.61
CA THR A 31 -32.59 -11.39 -14.90
C THR A 31 -33.25 -10.23 -14.15
N GLY A 32 -34.35 -9.65 -14.65
CA GLY A 32 -35.17 -8.73 -13.87
C GLY A 32 -35.74 -9.36 -12.59
N ILE A 33 -36.12 -10.64 -12.62
CA ILE A 33 -36.53 -11.40 -11.44
C ILE A 33 -35.35 -11.66 -10.51
N VAL A 34 -34.20 -12.08 -11.02
CA VAL A 34 -32.98 -12.33 -10.24
C VAL A 34 -32.50 -11.04 -9.57
N THR A 35 -32.51 -9.92 -10.29
CA THR A 35 -32.25 -8.58 -9.75
C THR A 35 -33.23 -8.21 -8.66
N ALA A 36 -34.55 -8.33 -8.90
CA ALA A 36 -35.55 -7.97 -7.91
C ALA A 36 -35.47 -8.88 -6.67
N LEU A 37 -35.14 -10.15 -6.86
CA LEU A 37 -34.85 -11.10 -5.79
C LEU A 37 -33.58 -10.71 -5.06
N ALA A 38 -32.51 -10.34 -5.76
CA ALA A 38 -31.26 -9.86 -5.18
C ALA A 38 -31.48 -8.60 -4.36
N THR A 39 -32.18 -7.58 -4.87
CA THR A 39 -32.51 -6.36 -4.11
C THR A 39 -33.34 -6.66 -2.86
N LYS A 40 -34.29 -7.61 -2.96
CA LYS A 40 -35.13 -8.02 -1.84
C LYS A 40 -34.35 -8.92 -0.86
N PHE A 41 -33.41 -9.70 -1.36
CA PHE A 41 -32.49 -10.52 -0.57
C PHE A 41 -31.51 -9.64 0.17
N PHE A 42 -30.82 -8.69 -0.47
CA PHE A 42 -29.96 -7.71 0.19
C PHE A 42 -30.68 -7.04 1.37
N ARG A 43 -31.92 -6.58 1.19
CA ARG A 43 -32.73 -6.02 2.30
C ARG A 43 -33.06 -6.99 3.43
N VAL A 44 -33.17 -8.29 3.16
CA VAL A 44 -33.48 -9.31 4.16
C VAL A 44 -32.19 -9.87 4.79
N TYR A 45 -31.10 -9.89 4.01
CA TYR A 45 -29.78 -10.43 4.31
C TYR A 45 -28.97 -9.49 5.18
N ILE A 46 -29.03 -8.18 4.92
CA ILE A 46 -28.51 -7.13 5.83
C ILE A 46 -29.02 -7.42 7.26
N HIS A 47 -30.30 -7.73 7.41
CA HIS A 47 -30.87 -8.05 8.72
C HIS A 47 -30.78 -9.53 9.15
N SER A 48 -29.99 -10.38 8.49
CA SER A 48 -29.86 -11.83 8.78
C SER A 48 -28.61 -12.12 9.61
N THR A 49 -28.72 -13.01 10.59
CA THR A 49 -27.61 -13.44 11.47
C THR A 49 -27.23 -14.92 11.28
N GLU A 50 -27.70 -15.59 10.22
CA GLU A 50 -27.48 -17.04 10.02
C GLU A 50 -26.47 -17.34 8.90
N GLU A 51 -25.51 -18.24 9.19
CA GLU A 51 -24.47 -18.73 8.26
C GLU A 51 -25.02 -19.48 7.04
N GLU A 52 -26.26 -19.96 6.97
CA GLU A 52 -26.73 -20.73 5.77
C GLU A 52 -26.95 -19.85 4.51
N ASP A 53 -26.64 -18.56 4.57
CA ASP A 53 -26.89 -17.57 3.51
C ASP A 53 -25.76 -17.45 2.46
N PHE A 54 -24.66 -18.21 2.62
CA PHE A 54 -23.45 -18.16 1.78
C PHE A 54 -23.62 -18.52 0.29
N ILE A 55 -24.74 -19.15 -0.11
CA ILE A 55 -25.00 -19.53 -1.51
C ILE A 55 -25.26 -18.30 -2.40
N PHE A 56 -25.68 -17.17 -1.84
CA PHE A 56 -26.00 -15.96 -2.62
C PHE A 56 -24.76 -15.22 -3.14
N CYS A 57 -23.67 -15.18 -2.37
CA CYS A 57 -22.39 -14.59 -2.80
C CYS A 57 -21.76 -15.38 -3.96
N GLU A 58 -21.77 -16.72 -3.90
CA GLU A 58 -21.37 -17.57 -5.04
C GLU A 58 -22.22 -17.29 -6.29
N GLN A 59 -23.50 -16.94 -6.12
CA GLN A 59 -24.43 -16.68 -7.21
C GLN A 59 -24.30 -15.26 -7.80
N LEU A 60 -23.90 -14.27 -7.01
CA LEU A 60 -23.48 -12.96 -7.53
C LEU A 60 -22.17 -13.09 -8.34
N SER A 61 -21.22 -13.89 -7.85
CA SER A 61 -20.00 -14.24 -8.60
C SER A 61 -20.32 -15.03 -9.88
N TYR A 62 -21.36 -15.88 -9.90
CA TYR A 62 -21.86 -16.51 -11.13
C TYR A 62 -22.41 -15.49 -12.12
N LEU A 63 -23.15 -14.47 -11.67
CA LEU A 63 -23.62 -13.38 -12.54
C LEU A 63 -22.46 -12.55 -13.11
N GLY A 64 -21.41 -12.28 -12.32
CA GLY A 64 -20.16 -11.68 -12.83
C GLY A 64 -19.38 -12.60 -13.76
N GLY A 65 -19.43 -13.92 -13.54
CA GLY A 65 -18.80 -14.93 -14.39
C GLY A 65 -19.44 -15.12 -15.77
N LEU A 66 -20.63 -14.55 -16.02
CA LEU A 66 -21.27 -14.55 -17.33
C LEU A 66 -20.52 -13.70 -18.38
N ASP A 67 -19.58 -12.84 -17.96
CA ASP A 67 -18.73 -12.04 -18.86
C ASP A 67 -17.80 -12.89 -19.74
N ASN A 68 -17.52 -14.14 -19.35
CA ASN A 68 -16.75 -15.08 -20.19
C ASN A 68 -17.56 -15.66 -21.38
N ILE A 69 -18.87 -15.38 -21.48
CA ILE A 69 -19.72 -15.81 -22.60
C ILE A 69 -19.66 -14.76 -23.70
N ASN A 70 -18.56 -14.78 -24.44
CA ASN A 70 -18.34 -13.88 -25.56
C ASN A 70 -19.37 -14.10 -26.71
N THR A 71 -19.93 -12.99 -27.22
CA THR A 71 -20.48 -12.78 -28.59
C THR A 71 -21.98 -12.99 -28.92
N THR A 72 -22.92 -12.34 -28.23
CA THR A 72 -24.19 -11.95 -28.91
C THR A 72 -24.58 -10.49 -28.66
N PRO A 73 -25.01 -9.72 -29.69
CA PRO A 73 -25.54 -8.35 -29.56
C PRO A 73 -26.70 -8.23 -28.55
N ASN A 74 -27.33 -9.35 -28.25
CA ASN A 74 -28.51 -9.48 -27.42
C ASN A 74 -28.22 -9.43 -25.92
N LEU A 75 -26.97 -9.71 -25.50
CA LEU A 75 -26.52 -9.62 -24.10
C LEU A 75 -26.38 -8.15 -23.65
N ASN A 76 -26.00 -7.24 -24.54
CA ASN A 76 -25.88 -5.80 -24.23
C ASN A 76 -27.23 -5.17 -23.86
N ILE A 77 -28.33 -5.57 -24.52
CA ILE A 77 -29.69 -5.05 -24.22
C ILE A 77 -30.17 -5.57 -22.86
N LEU A 78 -29.83 -6.82 -22.54
CA LEU A 78 -30.10 -7.43 -21.25
C LEU A 78 -29.34 -6.72 -20.13
N GLN A 79 -28.03 -6.56 -20.28
CA GLN A 79 -27.16 -5.85 -19.34
C GLN A 79 -27.64 -4.43 -19.12
N GLN A 80 -27.96 -3.68 -20.19
CA GLN A 80 -28.55 -2.34 -20.06
C GLN A 80 -29.88 -2.32 -19.30
N SER A 81 -30.75 -3.32 -19.49
CA SER A 81 -32.06 -3.39 -18.81
C SER A 81 -31.91 -3.72 -17.32
N ILE A 82 -31.01 -4.63 -16.96
CA ILE A 82 -30.67 -4.97 -15.58
C ILE A 82 -30.07 -3.77 -14.87
N VAL A 83 -29.15 -3.08 -15.52
CA VAL A 83 -28.50 -1.91 -14.92
C VAL A 83 -29.52 -0.76 -14.76
N GLN A 84 -30.37 -0.51 -15.76
CA GLN A 84 -31.45 0.48 -15.63
C GLN A 84 -32.48 0.12 -14.54
N PHE A 85 -32.72 -1.16 -14.28
CA PHE A 85 -33.70 -1.60 -13.27
C PHE A 85 -33.12 -1.59 -11.85
N SER A 86 -31.87 -2.02 -11.69
CA SER A 86 -31.18 -2.13 -10.39
C SER A 86 -30.68 -0.79 -9.87
N PHE A 87 -30.20 0.10 -10.75
CA PHE A 87 -29.49 1.33 -10.39
C PHE A 87 -30.29 2.60 -10.68
N ARG A 88 -31.63 2.51 -10.73
CA ARG A 88 -32.52 3.63 -11.07
C ARG A 88 -32.33 4.90 -10.22
N THR A 89 -31.66 4.78 -9.07
CA THR A 89 -31.17 5.90 -8.25
C THR A 89 -29.88 5.46 -7.52
N PRO A 90 -28.68 6.01 -7.83
CA PRO A 90 -27.42 5.76 -7.11
C PRO A 90 -27.54 5.85 -5.59
N SER A 91 -28.39 6.77 -5.10
CA SER A 91 -28.67 6.92 -3.68
C SER A 91 -29.10 5.61 -3.01
N LYS A 92 -29.91 4.76 -3.67
CA LYS A 92 -30.33 3.48 -3.09
C LYS A 92 -29.20 2.48 -2.95
N LEU A 93 -28.19 2.54 -3.81
CA LEU A 93 -27.04 1.66 -3.71
C LEU A 93 -26.08 2.15 -2.63
N CYS A 94 -25.83 3.46 -2.56
CA CYS A 94 -25.09 4.06 -1.45
C CYS A 94 -25.75 3.75 -0.10
N PHE A 95 -27.10 3.84 0.00
CA PHE A 95 -27.83 3.47 1.21
C PHE A 95 -27.74 1.97 1.55
N ALA A 96 -27.69 1.09 0.55
CA ALA A 96 -27.50 -0.35 0.79
C ALA A 96 -26.09 -0.64 1.33
N CYS A 97 -25.08 0.07 0.82
CA CYS A 97 -23.73 0.02 1.40
C CYS A 97 -23.73 0.59 2.83
N GLU A 98 -24.46 1.68 3.10
CA GLU A 98 -24.57 2.30 4.42
C GLU A 98 -25.14 1.38 5.49
N GLU A 99 -26.24 0.68 5.18
CA GLU A 99 -26.81 -0.32 6.10
C GLU A 99 -25.79 -1.43 6.40
N PHE A 100 -25.08 -1.93 5.39
CA PHE A 100 -24.07 -2.98 5.54
C PHE A 100 -22.85 -2.54 6.37
N MET A 101 -22.30 -1.34 6.08
CA MET A 101 -21.14 -0.79 6.80
C MET A 101 -21.45 -0.54 8.28
N ASN A 102 -22.68 -0.10 8.59
CA ASN A 102 -23.08 0.18 9.97
C ASN A 102 -23.26 -1.08 10.83
N GLU A 103 -23.71 -2.19 10.25
CA GLU A 103 -23.90 -3.45 10.98
C GLU A 103 -22.57 -4.15 11.27
N GLY A 104 -21.59 -4.03 10.36
CA GLY A 104 -20.28 -4.66 10.48
C GLY A 104 -19.41 -4.15 11.65
N LEU A 105 -19.62 -2.92 12.10
CA LEU A 105 -18.83 -2.29 13.17
C LEU A 105 -19.04 -2.91 14.57
N THR A 106 -19.93 -3.91 14.71
CA THR A 106 -20.34 -4.43 16.03
C THR A 106 -20.06 -5.92 16.28
N GLY A 107 -19.49 -6.66 15.31
CA GLY A 107 -19.32 -8.13 15.38
C GLY A 107 -17.87 -8.65 15.36
N GLU A 108 -17.68 -9.90 15.81
CA GLU A 108 -16.39 -10.63 15.81
C GLU A 108 -15.97 -11.15 14.41
N ASP A 109 -16.81 -11.02 13.37
CA ASP A 109 -16.55 -11.53 12.01
C ASP A 109 -16.06 -10.43 11.04
N SER A 110 -14.89 -9.86 11.32
CA SER A 110 -14.28 -8.87 10.40
C SER A 110 -14.00 -9.45 9.01
N GLN A 111 -13.58 -10.72 8.94
CA GLN A 111 -13.27 -11.38 7.68
C GLN A 111 -14.47 -11.44 6.73
N PHE A 112 -15.65 -11.74 7.25
CA PHE A 112 -16.87 -11.82 6.44
C PHE A 112 -17.21 -10.48 5.77
N ILE A 113 -17.04 -9.38 6.50
CA ILE A 113 -17.32 -8.03 5.99
C ILE A 113 -16.37 -7.72 4.83
N PHE A 114 -15.08 -8.05 4.97
CA PHE A 114 -14.09 -7.90 3.90
C PHE A 114 -14.45 -8.74 2.66
N ASP A 115 -14.77 -10.03 2.84
CA ASP A 115 -15.16 -10.91 1.74
C ASP A 115 -16.38 -10.38 0.95
N VAL A 116 -17.36 -9.77 1.65
CA VAL A 116 -18.53 -9.16 1.00
C VAL A 116 -18.17 -7.87 0.30
N GLN A 117 -17.35 -7.01 0.92
CA GLN A 117 -16.87 -5.77 0.31
C GLN A 117 -16.10 -6.04 -0.97
N ASP A 118 -15.25 -7.06 -1.00
CA ASP A 118 -14.50 -7.47 -2.20
C ASP A 118 -15.43 -7.94 -3.31
N LYS A 119 -16.40 -8.80 -2.98
CA LYS A 119 -17.40 -9.25 -3.96
C LYS A 119 -18.26 -8.11 -4.49
N MET A 120 -18.66 -7.18 -3.63
CA MET A 120 -19.40 -5.98 -4.03
C MET A 120 -18.55 -5.08 -4.93
N THR A 121 -17.27 -4.91 -4.62
CA THR A 121 -16.31 -4.15 -5.43
C THR A 121 -16.15 -4.75 -6.82
N VAL A 122 -15.98 -6.08 -6.92
CA VAL A 122 -15.95 -6.79 -8.22
C VAL A 122 -17.26 -6.57 -8.99
N CYS A 123 -18.41 -6.68 -8.32
CA CYS A 123 -19.71 -6.44 -8.95
C CYS A 123 -19.86 -5.00 -9.46
N LEU A 124 -19.43 -4.00 -8.67
CA LEU A 124 -19.46 -2.59 -9.04
C LEU A 124 -18.58 -2.32 -10.26
N ARG A 125 -17.41 -2.95 -10.32
CA ARG A 125 -16.48 -2.89 -11.45
C ARG A 125 -17.09 -3.48 -12.72
N THR A 126 -17.65 -4.69 -12.65
CA THR A 126 -18.36 -5.29 -13.80
C THR A 126 -19.50 -4.38 -14.28
N VAL A 127 -20.24 -3.77 -13.36
CA VAL A 127 -21.32 -2.85 -13.73
C VAL A 127 -20.78 -1.56 -14.36
N SER A 128 -19.66 -1.01 -13.88
CA SER A 128 -19.09 0.24 -14.42
C SER A 128 -18.64 0.10 -15.87
N GLU A 129 -18.24 -1.09 -16.30
CA GLU A 129 -17.91 -1.39 -17.71
C GLU A 129 -19.14 -1.35 -18.63
N LEU A 130 -20.33 -1.57 -18.07
CA LEU A 130 -21.58 -1.71 -18.84
C LEU A 130 -22.37 -0.41 -18.94
N ILE A 131 -22.08 0.58 -18.10
CA ILE A 131 -22.82 1.85 -18.05
C ILE A 131 -21.96 3.09 -17.91
N PRO A 132 -22.43 4.25 -18.40
CA PRO A 132 -21.80 5.53 -18.11
C PRO A 132 -21.83 5.82 -16.60
N ILE A 133 -20.67 5.79 -15.95
CA ILE A 133 -20.55 5.98 -14.50
C ILE A 133 -20.65 7.43 -14.04
N GLN A 134 -20.43 8.41 -14.91
CA GLN A 134 -20.31 9.82 -14.53
C GLN A 134 -21.47 10.34 -13.68
N GLN A 135 -22.70 10.01 -14.07
CA GLN A 135 -23.87 10.46 -13.34
C GLN A 135 -23.89 9.91 -11.91
N TYR A 136 -23.45 8.66 -11.73
CA TYR A 136 -23.43 7.99 -10.43
C TYR A 136 -22.34 8.55 -9.53
N LEU A 137 -21.17 8.87 -10.10
CA LEU A 137 -20.09 9.57 -9.38
C LEU A 137 -20.55 10.96 -8.93
N ASN A 138 -21.15 11.76 -9.83
CA ASN A 138 -21.67 13.08 -9.50
C ASN A 138 -22.72 13.02 -8.37
N ASP A 139 -23.61 12.02 -8.41
CA ASP A 139 -24.63 11.83 -7.38
C ASP A 139 -24.00 11.44 -6.03
N ALA A 140 -22.98 10.57 -6.02
CA ALA A 140 -22.26 10.20 -4.80
C ALA A 140 -21.49 11.40 -4.19
N VAL A 141 -20.80 12.19 -5.01
CA VAL A 141 -20.09 13.39 -4.56
C VAL A 141 -21.06 14.45 -4.03
N SER A 142 -22.21 14.62 -4.70
CA SER A 142 -23.28 15.50 -4.24
C SER A 142 -23.84 15.07 -2.88
N LEU A 143 -23.99 13.76 -2.64
CA LEU A 143 -24.43 13.21 -1.35
C LEU A 143 -23.42 13.52 -0.23
N ILE A 144 -22.12 13.34 -0.49
CA ILE A 144 -21.06 13.68 0.47
C ILE A 144 -21.07 15.18 0.78
N SER A 145 -21.20 16.01 -0.24
CA SER A 145 -21.18 17.48 -0.12
C SER A 145 -22.40 18.03 0.62
N THR A 146 -23.53 17.32 0.60
CA THR A 146 -24.78 17.76 1.24
C THR A 146 -24.71 17.66 2.77
N ASP A 147 -24.01 16.65 3.30
CA ASP A 147 -23.85 16.45 4.74
C ASP A 147 -22.44 15.95 5.10
N PRO A 148 -21.45 16.86 5.20
CA PRO A 148 -20.05 16.49 5.45
C PRO A 148 -19.81 15.95 6.87
N CYS A 149 -20.83 15.93 7.73
CA CYS A 149 -20.75 15.41 9.09
C CYS A 149 -21.23 13.95 9.20
N ASP A 150 -21.92 13.42 8.19
CA ASP A 150 -22.47 12.06 8.18
C ASP A 150 -21.41 11.06 7.72
N SER A 151 -20.48 10.71 8.61
CA SER A 151 -19.33 9.85 8.27
C SER A 151 -19.72 8.51 7.65
N SER A 152 -20.85 7.93 8.07
CA SER A 152 -21.35 6.64 7.55
C SER A 152 -21.79 6.76 6.09
N ARG A 153 -22.55 7.81 5.76
CA ARG A 153 -22.91 8.09 4.36
C ARG A 153 -21.67 8.37 3.52
N ILE A 154 -20.72 9.15 4.06
CA ILE A 154 -19.51 9.49 3.33
C ILE A 154 -18.72 8.22 3.00
N GLU A 155 -18.45 7.38 4.00
CA GLU A 155 -17.77 6.10 3.84
C GLU A 155 -18.45 5.20 2.79
N SER A 156 -19.78 5.15 2.80
CA SER A 156 -20.56 4.37 1.83
C SER A 156 -20.48 4.91 0.40
N CYS A 157 -20.55 6.23 0.24
CA CYS A 157 -20.37 6.88 -1.06
C CYS A 157 -18.95 6.70 -1.58
N LEU A 158 -17.97 6.75 -0.69
CA LEU A 158 -16.56 6.54 -1.00
C LEU A 158 -16.26 5.10 -1.43
N PHE A 159 -16.78 4.11 -0.70
CA PHE A 159 -16.72 2.69 -1.08
C PHE A 159 -17.37 2.45 -2.45
N PHE A 160 -18.51 3.11 -2.70
CA PHE A 160 -19.15 3.05 -4.01
C PHE A 160 -18.25 3.63 -5.12
N ILE A 161 -17.62 4.78 -4.87
CA ILE A 161 -16.71 5.42 -5.81
C ILE A 161 -15.50 4.50 -6.10
N THR A 162 -14.84 3.93 -5.09
CA THR A 162 -13.70 3.01 -5.31
C THR A 162 -14.11 1.76 -6.05
N GLY A 163 -15.27 1.18 -5.74
CA GLY A 163 -15.81 0.04 -6.47
C GLY A 163 -16.05 0.32 -7.95
N LEU A 164 -16.38 1.56 -8.32
CA LEU A 164 -16.55 1.97 -9.71
C LEU A 164 -15.24 2.24 -10.46
N ILE A 165 -14.18 2.67 -9.74
CA ILE A 165 -12.94 3.15 -10.36
C ILE A 165 -12.21 2.04 -11.14
N GLY A 166 -12.11 0.82 -10.60
CA GLY A 166 -11.59 -0.36 -11.32
C GLY A 166 -10.28 -0.14 -12.11
N GLU A 167 -10.03 -0.97 -13.14
CA GLU A 167 -8.86 -0.84 -14.04
C GLU A 167 -9.03 0.26 -15.11
N SER A 168 -10.11 1.00 -15.02
CA SER A 168 -10.56 1.86 -16.10
C SER A 168 -9.80 3.20 -16.09
N HIS A 169 -9.51 3.76 -17.28
CA HIS A 169 -8.73 5.00 -17.47
C HIS A 169 -9.41 6.30 -16.97
N PHE A 170 -10.09 6.28 -15.81
CA PHE A 170 -10.99 7.33 -15.32
C PHE A 170 -10.43 8.31 -14.25
N PRO A 171 -9.15 8.77 -14.27
CA PRO A 171 -8.67 9.73 -13.25
C PRO A 171 -9.44 11.06 -13.24
N ILE A 172 -9.93 11.53 -14.41
CA ILE A 172 -10.49 12.88 -14.53
C ILE A 172 -11.78 13.03 -13.71
N ASP A 173 -12.59 11.97 -13.68
CA ASP A 173 -13.91 12.00 -13.06
C ASP A 173 -13.84 11.85 -11.53
N CYS A 174 -12.66 11.51 -11.00
CA CYS A 174 -12.37 11.43 -9.57
C CYS A 174 -11.76 12.71 -9.00
N ASN A 175 -11.47 13.72 -9.83
CA ASN A 175 -10.84 14.97 -9.36
C ASN A 175 -11.66 15.66 -8.27
N GLU A 176 -13.00 15.70 -8.39
CA GLU A 176 -13.85 16.35 -7.38
C GLU A 176 -13.80 15.59 -6.04
N THR A 177 -13.83 14.25 -6.08
CA THR A 177 -13.67 13.39 -4.90
C THR A 177 -12.29 13.59 -4.26
N LEU A 178 -11.22 13.58 -5.07
CA LEU A 178 -9.87 13.81 -4.59
C LEU A 178 -9.71 15.22 -3.99
N GLU A 179 -10.20 16.27 -4.65
CA GLU A 179 -10.18 17.63 -4.11
C GLU A 179 -10.88 17.70 -2.76
N MET A 180 -12.02 17.05 -2.63
CA MET A 180 -12.76 16.99 -1.38
C MET A 180 -11.98 16.27 -0.26
N ILE A 181 -11.37 15.12 -0.56
CA ILE A 181 -10.53 14.38 0.40
C ILE A 181 -9.35 15.26 0.83
N LEU A 182 -8.61 15.81 -0.13
CA LEU A 182 -7.39 16.59 0.12
C LEU A 182 -7.64 17.92 0.83
N ASN A 183 -8.85 18.49 0.70
CA ASN A 183 -9.28 19.67 1.45
C ASN A 183 -9.80 19.34 2.85
N THR A 184 -10.04 18.07 3.16
CA THR A 184 -10.47 17.66 4.50
C THR A 184 -9.31 17.70 5.47
N LYS A 185 -9.57 18.25 6.66
CA LYS A 185 -8.55 18.37 7.70
C LYS A 185 -8.26 17.00 8.34
N PRO A 186 -7.01 16.76 8.78
CA PRO A 186 -6.61 15.50 9.41
C PRO A 186 -7.22 15.28 10.80
N ASP A 187 -7.93 16.27 11.38
CA ASP A 187 -8.65 16.17 12.66
C ASP A 187 -10.10 15.66 12.52
N ALA A 188 -10.49 15.20 11.33
CA ALA A 188 -11.78 14.56 11.09
C ALA A 188 -11.92 13.23 11.88
N PRO A 189 -13.13 12.67 12.02
CA PRO A 189 -13.35 11.41 12.73
C PRO A 189 -12.46 10.27 12.18
N SER A 190 -11.88 9.47 13.07
CA SER A 190 -10.93 8.40 12.71
C SER A 190 -11.43 7.45 11.61
N PRO A 191 -12.69 6.95 11.64
CA PRO A 191 -13.19 6.07 10.58
C PRO A 191 -13.19 6.73 9.20
N LEU A 192 -13.49 8.03 9.15
CA LEU A 192 -13.51 8.80 7.92
C LEU A 192 -12.09 9.02 7.37
N ILE A 193 -11.12 9.34 8.24
CA ILE A 193 -9.71 9.44 7.85
C ILE A 193 -9.20 8.10 7.30
N GLU A 194 -9.58 6.99 7.92
CA GLU A 194 -9.22 5.65 7.45
C GLU A 194 -9.80 5.36 6.05
N ALA A 195 -11.09 5.64 5.85
CA ALA A 195 -11.74 5.51 4.54
C ALA A 195 -11.03 6.37 3.49
N TYR A 196 -10.71 7.63 3.79
CA TYR A 196 -9.94 8.49 2.89
C TYR A 196 -8.56 7.93 2.57
N CYS A 197 -7.82 7.47 3.57
CA CYS A 197 -6.49 6.90 3.33
C CYS A 197 -6.58 5.65 2.43
N ARG A 198 -7.60 4.79 2.61
CA ARG A 198 -7.84 3.59 1.79
C ARG A 198 -8.06 3.95 0.33
N ILE A 199 -8.95 4.90 0.07
CA ILE A 199 -9.26 5.37 -1.29
C ILE A 199 -8.05 6.02 -1.95
N LEU A 200 -7.32 6.86 -1.21
CA LEU A 200 -6.12 7.49 -1.74
C LEU A 200 -5.06 6.45 -2.10
N LYS A 201 -4.90 5.40 -1.28
CA LYS A 201 -4.03 4.27 -1.58
C LYS A 201 -4.48 3.57 -2.87
N ASP A 202 -5.75 3.19 -2.96
CA ASP A 202 -6.31 2.48 -4.13
C ASP A 202 -6.23 3.32 -5.41
N LEU A 203 -6.25 4.65 -5.30
CA LEU A 203 -6.17 5.56 -6.44
C LEU A 203 -4.75 5.79 -6.97
N ILE A 204 -3.72 5.62 -6.14
CA ILE A 204 -2.32 5.90 -6.53
C ILE A 204 -1.90 5.15 -7.81
N PRO A 205 -2.12 3.82 -7.93
CA PRO A 205 -1.71 3.07 -9.14
C PRO A 205 -2.40 3.53 -10.42
N HIS A 206 -3.56 4.18 -10.30
CA HIS A 206 -4.37 4.63 -11.45
C HIS A 206 -4.02 6.04 -11.92
N ILE A 207 -3.21 6.78 -11.17
CA ILE A 207 -2.79 8.13 -11.54
C ILE A 207 -1.52 8.03 -12.41
N PRO A 208 -1.55 8.53 -13.66
CA PRO A 208 -0.42 8.39 -14.57
C PRO A 208 0.79 9.22 -14.12
N GLU A 209 1.97 8.59 -14.05
CA GLU A 209 3.24 9.23 -13.68
C GLU A 209 3.66 10.35 -14.64
N GLU A 210 3.30 10.26 -15.92
CA GLU A 210 3.90 11.05 -17.00
C GLU A 210 3.24 12.41 -17.29
N ARG A 211 2.30 12.90 -16.46
CA ARG A 211 1.64 14.20 -16.72
C ARG A 211 2.50 15.40 -16.35
N ASN A 212 3.62 15.53 -17.05
CA ASN A 212 4.34 16.78 -17.18
C ASN A 212 3.50 17.76 -18.03
N LEU A 213 3.05 18.85 -17.41
CA LEU A 213 2.97 20.19 -18.02
C LEU A 213 1.74 20.57 -18.88
N SER A 214 0.52 20.15 -18.56
CA SER A 214 -0.67 20.94 -18.97
C SER A 214 -1.29 21.65 -17.77
N SER A 215 -1.42 22.97 -17.87
CA SER A 215 -1.73 23.95 -16.82
C SER A 215 -3.11 23.88 -16.17
N THR A 216 -3.81 22.75 -16.26
CA THR A 216 -5.04 22.51 -15.51
C THR A 216 -4.66 21.94 -14.15
N SER A 217 -5.38 22.35 -13.10
CA SER A 217 -5.18 21.96 -11.70
C SER A 217 -5.33 20.44 -11.53
N GLU A 218 -4.32 19.67 -11.93
CA GLU A 218 -4.34 18.22 -11.83
C GLU A 218 -3.70 17.82 -10.51
N ILE A 219 -4.49 17.15 -9.68
CA ILE A 219 -4.05 16.54 -8.44
C ILE A 219 -3.04 15.43 -8.80
N GLY A 220 -1.76 15.70 -8.58
CA GLY A 220 -0.70 14.71 -8.73
C GLY A 220 -0.44 13.90 -7.46
N HIS A 221 0.39 12.86 -7.59
CA HIS A 221 0.86 12.02 -6.48
C HIS A 221 1.37 12.83 -5.29
N ASP A 222 2.11 13.91 -5.56
CA ASP A 222 2.62 14.83 -4.53
C ASP A 222 1.54 15.35 -3.59
N SER A 223 0.35 15.67 -4.10
CA SER A 223 -0.73 16.21 -3.27
C SER A 223 -1.34 15.12 -2.39
N ILE A 224 -1.48 13.91 -2.92
CA ILE A 224 -1.97 12.73 -2.20
C ILE A 224 -1.00 12.36 -1.09
N TYR A 225 0.28 12.17 -1.40
CA TYR A 225 1.27 11.82 -0.39
C TYR A 225 1.48 12.92 0.64
N LYS A 226 1.37 14.21 0.28
CA LYS A 226 1.39 15.32 1.26
C LYS A 226 0.24 15.23 2.24
N TRP A 227 -0.96 14.85 1.78
CA TRP A 227 -2.11 14.69 2.67
C TRP A 227 -1.96 13.44 3.56
N LEU A 228 -1.53 12.31 2.99
CA LEU A 228 -1.25 11.08 3.76
C LEU A 228 -0.18 11.29 4.84
N ALA A 229 0.81 12.15 4.58
CA ALA A 229 1.84 12.53 5.55
C ALA A 229 1.30 13.31 6.75
N LEU A 230 0.07 13.84 6.69
CA LEU A 230 -0.62 14.46 7.83
C LEU A 230 -1.30 13.43 8.74
N VAL A 231 -1.50 12.19 8.27
CA VAL A 231 -2.15 11.08 9.00
C VAL A 231 -1.36 9.77 8.89
N PRO A 232 -0.03 9.79 9.15
CA PRO A 232 0.87 8.68 8.85
C PRO A 232 0.53 7.39 9.61
N GLU A 233 0.06 7.50 10.85
CA GLU A 233 -0.32 6.33 11.67
C GLU A 233 -1.54 5.59 11.12
N THR A 234 -2.47 6.28 10.45
CA THR A 234 -3.62 5.65 9.81
C THR A 234 -3.20 5.07 8.47
N ALA A 235 -2.47 5.84 7.66
CA ALA A 235 -1.98 5.40 6.36
C ALA A 235 -1.14 4.11 6.45
N SER A 236 -0.31 3.96 7.50
CA SER A 236 0.54 2.77 7.66
C SER A 236 -0.21 1.48 7.94
N LYS A 237 -1.46 1.55 8.41
CA LYS A 237 -2.27 0.38 8.78
C LYS A 237 -3.01 -0.24 7.60
N LEU A 238 -3.07 0.43 6.46
CA LEU A 238 -3.92 0.02 5.33
C LEU A 238 -3.34 -1.07 4.44
N ASN A 239 -2.32 -1.78 4.89
CA ASN A 239 -1.67 -2.80 4.10
C ASN A 239 -1.82 -4.12 4.81
N ASP A 240 -2.84 -4.85 4.38
CA ASP A 240 -2.95 -6.27 4.62
C ASP A 240 -2.14 -6.95 3.52
N ILE A 241 -1.12 -7.70 3.92
CA ILE A 241 -0.33 -8.54 3.02
C ILE A 241 -0.96 -9.92 3.10
N ASP A 242 -1.37 -10.45 1.95
CA ASP A 242 -1.92 -11.79 1.89
C ASP A 242 -0.78 -12.81 2.10
N GLU A 243 -0.98 -13.75 3.02
CA GLU A 243 0.01 -14.78 3.33
C GLU A 243 0.00 -15.93 2.31
N GLU A 244 -1.05 -16.07 1.49
CA GLU A 244 -1.31 -17.30 0.74
C GLU A 244 -0.45 -17.50 -0.53
N ASP A 245 0.01 -16.43 -1.21
CA ASP A 245 0.86 -16.52 -2.42
C ASP A 245 2.26 -15.91 -2.18
N TYR A 246 3.31 -16.67 -2.50
CA TYR A 246 4.71 -16.22 -2.33
C TYR A 246 5.15 -15.21 -3.40
N GLU A 247 4.77 -15.39 -4.67
CA GLU A 247 5.19 -14.46 -5.74
C GLU A 247 4.50 -13.11 -5.56
N GLU A 248 3.20 -13.14 -5.25
CA GLU A 248 2.41 -11.94 -4.99
C GLU A 248 2.90 -11.20 -3.74
N ARG A 249 3.37 -11.92 -2.72
CA ARG A 249 3.87 -11.31 -1.48
C ARG A 249 5.06 -10.39 -1.69
N VAL A 250 6.01 -10.75 -2.55
CA VAL A 250 7.18 -9.88 -2.80
C VAL A 250 6.75 -8.60 -3.53
N GLU A 251 5.80 -8.71 -4.47
CA GLU A 251 5.22 -7.56 -5.16
C GLU A 251 4.45 -6.66 -4.18
N GLN A 252 3.58 -7.23 -3.34
CA GLN A 252 2.86 -6.52 -2.29
C GLN A 252 3.80 -5.85 -1.27
N LEU A 253 4.90 -6.50 -0.89
CA LEU A 253 5.93 -5.91 -0.05
C LEU A 253 6.56 -4.69 -0.72
N ASN A 254 6.91 -4.79 -2.01
CA ASN A 254 7.49 -3.66 -2.74
C ASN A 254 6.52 -2.48 -2.83
N GLU A 255 5.26 -2.74 -3.18
CA GLU A 255 4.22 -1.72 -3.24
C GLU A 255 4.01 -1.06 -1.88
N HIS A 256 4.00 -1.85 -0.80
CA HIS A 256 3.90 -1.34 0.56
C HIS A 256 5.07 -0.42 0.92
N PHE A 257 6.29 -0.86 0.61
CA PHE A 257 7.49 -0.08 0.85
C PHE A 257 7.52 1.20 0.02
N GLU A 258 7.09 1.15 -1.24
CA GLU A 258 6.94 2.32 -2.10
C GLU A 258 5.96 3.33 -1.50
N TYR A 259 4.76 2.85 -1.18
CA TYR A 259 3.70 3.67 -0.59
C TYR A 259 4.16 4.38 0.69
N ILE A 260 4.73 3.65 1.66
CA ILE A 260 5.13 4.23 2.94
C ILE A 260 6.34 5.16 2.79
N ASN A 261 7.33 4.80 1.96
CA ASN A 261 8.50 5.67 1.78
C ASN A 261 8.16 6.99 1.10
N ASN A 262 7.19 7.01 0.18
CA ASN A 262 6.69 8.24 -0.43
C ASN A 262 5.97 9.15 0.60
N ILE A 263 5.27 8.58 1.58
CA ILE A 263 4.69 9.33 2.70
C ILE A 263 5.81 9.87 3.61
N LEU A 264 6.76 9.01 3.95
CA LEU A 264 7.83 9.28 4.92
C LEU A 264 8.68 10.50 4.56
N ILE A 265 9.04 10.64 3.28
CA ILE A 265 9.85 11.77 2.82
C ILE A 265 9.12 13.13 2.91
N LEU A 266 7.79 13.11 3.08
CA LEU A 266 6.93 14.29 3.19
C LEU A 266 6.50 14.62 4.62
N CYS A 267 6.81 13.77 5.60
CA CYS A 267 6.49 14.04 7.00
C CYS A 267 7.04 15.39 7.49
N HIS A 268 6.42 15.91 8.55
CA HIS A 268 6.84 17.16 9.18
C HIS A 268 7.70 16.89 10.41
N GLU A 269 7.39 15.84 11.15
CA GLU A 269 8.05 15.49 12.41
C GLU A 269 8.82 14.18 12.32
N ILE A 270 9.96 14.12 13.01
CA ILE A 270 10.78 12.89 13.06
C ILE A 270 10.02 11.72 13.70
N ARG A 271 9.09 12.00 14.63
CA ARG A 271 8.29 10.96 15.29
C ARG A 271 7.38 10.22 14.32
N GLU A 272 6.82 10.94 13.34
CA GLU A 272 5.99 10.37 12.27
C GLU A 272 6.81 9.41 11.42
N VAL A 273 8.03 9.83 11.03
CA VAL A 273 8.99 9.01 10.30
C VAL A 273 9.34 7.74 11.07
N GLU A 274 9.62 7.85 12.37
CA GLU A 274 9.91 6.67 13.19
C GLU A 274 8.72 5.72 13.29
N ASN A 275 7.49 6.23 13.37
CA ASN A 275 6.28 5.40 13.40
C ASN A 275 6.10 4.64 12.08
N LEU A 276 6.22 5.32 10.94
CA LEU A 276 6.15 4.70 9.61
C LEU A 276 7.24 3.65 9.42
N ALA A 277 8.49 3.97 9.77
CA ALA A 277 9.61 3.05 9.65
C ALA A 277 9.45 1.82 10.57
N ARG A 278 8.87 1.99 11.77
CA ARG A 278 8.53 0.85 12.65
C ARG A 278 7.44 -0.02 12.05
N SER A 279 6.45 0.57 11.35
CA SER A 279 5.44 -0.20 10.62
C SER A 279 6.08 -1.06 9.53
N LEU A 280 6.99 -0.48 8.73
CA LEU A 280 7.76 -1.23 7.72
C LEU A 280 8.63 -2.33 8.34
N GLY A 281 9.27 -2.04 9.47
CA GLY A 281 10.04 -3.03 10.22
C GLY A 281 9.20 -4.21 10.68
N ASN A 282 8.01 -3.95 11.25
CA ASN A 282 7.08 -5.00 11.67
C ASN A 282 6.60 -5.84 10.48
N VAL A 283 6.37 -5.22 9.33
CA VAL A 283 5.99 -5.94 8.10
C VAL A 283 7.11 -6.88 7.66
N LEU A 284 8.36 -6.45 7.68
CA LEU A 284 9.50 -7.34 7.37
C LEU A 284 9.61 -8.49 8.36
N GLU A 285 9.49 -8.21 9.66
CA GLU A 285 9.60 -9.24 10.71
C GLU A 285 8.51 -10.33 10.58
N ASN A 286 7.30 -9.95 10.15
CA ASN A 286 6.16 -10.87 10.09
C ASN A 286 6.05 -11.60 8.75
N PHE A 287 6.37 -10.95 7.63
CA PHE A 287 5.99 -11.46 6.30
C PHE A 287 7.18 -11.85 5.41
N ALA A 288 8.37 -11.29 5.64
CA ALA A 288 9.50 -11.48 4.74
C ALA A 288 10.35 -12.71 5.12
N SER A 289 10.62 -13.59 4.15
CA SER A 289 11.65 -14.61 4.27
C SER A 289 13.05 -14.00 4.18
N SER A 290 14.11 -14.74 4.55
CA SER A 290 15.48 -14.20 4.47
C SER A 290 15.86 -13.70 3.08
N ASP A 291 15.41 -14.38 2.03
CA ASP A 291 15.68 -14.00 0.64
C ASP A 291 14.90 -12.72 0.27
N ASP A 292 13.64 -12.61 0.70
CA ASP A 292 12.79 -11.43 0.47
C ASP A 292 13.38 -10.18 1.13
N VAL A 293 13.95 -10.31 2.33
CA VAL A 293 14.47 -9.14 3.05
C VAL A 293 15.69 -8.53 2.35
N ILE A 294 16.54 -9.33 1.71
CA ILE A 294 17.66 -8.79 0.90
C ILE A 294 17.14 -8.08 -0.34
N TYR A 295 16.11 -8.63 -0.99
CA TYR A 295 15.46 -7.97 -2.11
C TYR A 295 14.88 -6.61 -1.69
N VAL A 296 14.16 -6.57 -0.57
CA VAL A 296 13.61 -5.32 -0.02
C VAL A 296 14.73 -4.36 0.39
N LEU A 297 15.84 -4.84 0.95
CA LEU A 297 16.99 -4.00 1.25
C LEU A 297 17.57 -3.35 -0.02
N ASP A 298 17.70 -4.08 -1.13
CA ASP A 298 18.19 -3.53 -2.39
C ASP A 298 17.26 -2.42 -2.90
N TRP A 299 15.95 -2.68 -2.87
CA TRP A 299 14.94 -1.69 -3.25
C TRP A 299 14.99 -0.43 -2.36
N VAL A 300 15.07 -0.59 -1.02
CA VAL A 300 15.16 0.53 -0.06
C VAL A 300 16.43 1.35 -0.30
N VAL A 301 17.56 0.69 -0.56
CA VAL A 301 18.84 1.35 -0.85
C VAL A 301 18.76 2.14 -2.14
N ASP A 302 18.16 1.58 -3.19
CA ASP A 302 18.01 2.25 -4.48
C ASP A 302 17.06 3.46 -4.36
N PHE A 303 15.94 3.32 -3.65
CA PHE A 303 15.01 4.43 -3.36
C PHE A 303 15.70 5.56 -2.57
N TYR A 304 16.33 5.24 -1.43
CA TYR A 304 17.02 6.26 -0.61
C TYR A 304 18.21 6.88 -1.33
N SER A 305 18.97 6.11 -2.11
CA SER A 305 20.07 6.64 -2.92
C SER A 305 19.57 7.65 -3.94
N LYS A 306 18.52 7.30 -4.70
CA LYS A 306 17.91 8.18 -5.70
C LYS A 306 17.44 9.48 -5.04
N THR A 307 16.65 9.38 -3.97
CA THR A 307 16.06 10.53 -3.29
C THR A 307 17.12 11.44 -2.68
N LEU A 308 18.09 10.89 -1.94
CA LEU A 308 19.13 11.68 -1.29
C LEU A 308 20.09 12.32 -2.29
N PHE A 309 20.50 11.62 -3.33
CA PHE A 309 21.45 12.19 -4.30
C PHE A 309 20.78 13.26 -5.17
N GLN A 310 19.53 13.07 -5.55
CA GLN A 310 18.76 14.15 -6.21
C GLN A 310 18.63 15.37 -5.30
N ASP A 311 18.36 15.19 -4.01
CA ASP A 311 18.31 16.30 -3.06
C ASP A 311 19.67 17.00 -2.92
N PHE A 312 20.77 16.25 -2.80
CA PHE A 312 22.12 16.81 -2.71
C PHE A 312 22.54 17.60 -3.96
N GLU A 313 22.07 17.18 -5.14
CA GLU A 313 22.32 17.88 -6.40
C GLU A 313 21.48 19.15 -6.53
N ASN A 314 20.21 19.11 -6.10
CA ASN A 314 19.27 20.23 -6.20
C ASN A 314 19.46 21.28 -5.09
N ASN A 315 19.95 20.88 -3.92
CA ASN A 315 20.10 21.73 -2.73
C ASN A 315 21.58 21.82 -2.30
N PRO A 316 22.39 22.71 -2.91
CA PRO A 316 23.81 22.82 -2.56
C PRO A 316 24.04 23.35 -1.14
N ASN A 317 23.03 23.98 -0.52
CA ASN A 317 23.07 24.35 0.88
C ASN A 317 22.76 23.13 1.75
N LYS A 318 23.81 22.56 2.35
CA LYS A 318 23.75 21.39 3.22
C LYS A 318 22.72 21.48 4.36
N SER A 319 22.43 22.70 4.82
CA SER A 319 21.43 22.91 5.87
C SER A 319 20.02 22.50 5.40
N ASP A 320 19.70 22.73 4.13
CA ASP A 320 18.36 22.48 3.58
C ASP A 320 18.13 20.97 3.39
N SER A 321 19.17 20.24 2.95
CA SER A 321 19.16 18.77 2.84
C SER A 321 19.18 18.03 4.18
N SER A 322 19.57 18.70 5.27
CA SER A 322 19.79 18.04 6.57
C SER A 322 18.52 17.40 7.14
N ARG A 323 17.35 18.03 6.94
CA ARG A 323 16.07 17.50 7.44
C ARG A 323 15.70 16.19 6.73
N LEU A 324 15.68 16.21 5.41
CA LEU A 324 15.34 15.03 4.60
C LEU A 324 16.35 13.90 4.85
N THR A 325 17.64 14.22 4.90
CA THR A 325 18.69 13.24 5.19
C THR A 325 18.52 12.61 6.56
N ARG A 326 18.23 13.41 7.59
CA ARG A 326 17.94 12.91 8.93
C ARG A 326 16.74 11.98 8.94
N PHE A 327 15.69 12.32 8.21
CA PHE A 327 14.46 11.51 8.14
C PHE A 327 14.74 10.16 7.48
N ILE A 328 15.36 10.17 6.30
CA ILE A 328 15.72 8.96 5.57
C ILE A 328 16.67 8.07 6.38
N MET A 329 17.74 8.64 6.96
CA MET A 329 18.69 7.83 7.73
C MET A 329 18.09 7.28 9.03
N THR A 330 17.14 7.98 9.63
CA THR A 330 16.41 7.47 10.81
C THR A 330 15.51 6.30 10.42
N ALA A 331 14.75 6.44 9.33
CA ALA A 331 13.93 5.37 8.79
C ALA A 331 14.78 4.15 8.43
N PHE A 332 15.89 4.38 7.72
CA PHE A 332 16.78 3.33 7.29
C PHE A 332 17.40 2.58 8.47
N ALA A 333 17.78 3.28 9.54
CA ALA A 333 18.30 2.66 10.76
C ALA A 333 17.26 1.76 11.45
N ILE A 334 15.99 2.16 11.46
CA ILE A 334 14.90 1.37 12.04
C ILE A 334 14.60 0.14 11.18
N ILE A 335 14.50 0.32 9.87
CA ILE A 335 14.23 -0.77 8.92
C ILE A 335 15.36 -1.81 8.98
N THR A 336 16.62 -1.38 8.86
CA THR A 336 17.79 -2.30 8.93
C THR A 336 17.98 -2.95 10.29
N LYS A 337 17.48 -2.36 11.37
CA LYS A 337 17.45 -3.04 12.67
C LYS A 337 16.53 -4.26 12.67
N SER A 338 15.42 -4.18 11.95
CA SER A 338 14.40 -5.24 11.84
C SER A 338 14.85 -6.38 10.90
N MET A 339 16.06 -6.25 10.34
CA MET A 339 16.70 -7.17 9.39
C MET A 339 17.77 -8.06 10.05
N ASP A 340 17.82 -8.14 11.39
CA ASP A 340 18.94 -8.75 12.13
C ASP A 340 19.02 -10.29 12.03
N HIS A 341 17.99 -10.94 11.52
CA HIS A 341 17.90 -12.40 11.38
C HIS A 341 18.30 -12.94 9.99
N ILE A 342 18.71 -12.07 9.07
CA ILE A 342 19.01 -12.46 7.69
C ILE A 342 20.32 -13.24 7.58
N PHE A 343 20.29 -14.28 6.76
CA PHE A 343 21.49 -14.95 6.27
C PHE A 343 21.83 -14.47 4.86
N VAL A 344 22.95 -13.78 4.71
CA VAL A 344 23.38 -13.26 3.41
C VAL A 344 24.19 -14.29 2.64
N GLN A 345 23.84 -14.50 1.38
CA GLN A 345 24.56 -15.31 0.41
C GLN A 345 25.68 -14.49 -0.29
N PRO A 346 26.74 -15.13 -0.80
CA PRO A 346 27.85 -14.41 -1.44
C PRO A 346 27.46 -13.52 -2.64
N HIS A 347 26.38 -13.85 -3.36
CA HIS A 347 25.94 -13.07 -4.52
C HIS A 347 25.17 -11.80 -4.12
N GLU A 348 24.68 -11.73 -2.89
CA GLU A 348 23.91 -10.60 -2.32
C GLU A 348 24.83 -9.51 -1.73
N LEU A 349 26.15 -9.75 -1.71
CA LEU A 349 27.15 -8.77 -1.29
C LEU A 349 27.06 -7.44 -2.04
N VAL A 350 26.59 -7.47 -3.29
CA VAL A 350 26.44 -6.27 -4.12
C VAL A 350 25.50 -5.25 -3.46
N THR A 351 24.37 -5.70 -2.91
CA THR A 351 23.40 -4.84 -2.22
C THR A 351 23.98 -4.23 -0.94
N LEU A 352 24.76 -5.01 -0.19
CA LEU A 352 25.45 -4.52 1.00
C LEU A 352 26.52 -3.49 0.62
N GLN A 353 27.28 -3.71 -0.45
CA GLN A 353 28.25 -2.76 -0.97
C GLN A 353 27.58 -1.45 -1.41
N LYS A 354 26.41 -1.51 -2.08
CA LYS A 354 25.59 -0.32 -2.36
C LYS A 354 25.21 0.41 -1.06
N THR A 355 24.80 -0.34 -0.03
CA THR A 355 24.42 0.22 1.28
C THR A 355 25.58 0.94 1.95
N PHE A 356 26.78 0.34 1.99
CA PHE A 356 27.98 1.01 2.51
C PHE A 356 28.32 2.27 1.72
N SER A 357 28.25 2.20 0.39
CA SER A 357 28.50 3.34 -0.50
C SER A 357 27.54 4.50 -0.21
N LEU A 358 26.24 4.21 -0.05
CA LEU A 358 25.23 5.19 0.36
C LEU A 358 25.59 5.82 1.71
N CYS A 359 25.83 5.00 2.74
CA CYS A 359 26.16 5.47 4.09
C CYS A 359 27.40 6.38 4.11
N PHE A 360 28.49 5.98 3.46
CA PHE A 360 29.71 6.79 3.42
C PHE A 360 29.53 8.09 2.62
N LYS A 361 28.73 8.08 1.54
CA LYS A 361 28.39 9.31 0.82
C LYS A 361 27.59 10.27 1.71
N VAL A 362 26.60 9.77 2.44
CA VAL A 362 25.79 10.57 3.39
C VAL A 362 26.68 11.18 4.49
N MET A 363 27.53 10.38 5.12
CA MET A 363 28.45 10.87 6.17
C MET A 363 29.42 11.94 5.63
N ASN A 364 29.94 11.77 4.41
CA ASN A 364 30.82 12.77 3.80
C ASN A 364 30.07 14.06 3.44
N HIS A 365 28.84 13.97 2.94
CA HIS A 365 28.01 15.12 2.61
C HIS A 365 27.62 15.89 3.89
N CYS A 366 27.13 15.18 4.90
CA CYS A 366 26.61 15.69 6.18
C CYS A 366 27.64 15.67 7.32
N LYS A 367 28.93 15.79 7.02
CA LYS A 367 30.03 15.68 8.00
C LYS A 367 29.93 16.62 9.20
N ASP A 368 29.24 17.75 9.05
CA ASP A 368 29.08 18.78 10.08
C ASP A 368 27.80 18.56 10.94
N ASN A 369 27.08 17.45 10.72
CA ASN A 369 25.86 17.08 11.45
C ASN A 369 26.04 15.73 12.14
N GLU A 370 26.34 15.78 13.45
CA GLU A 370 26.58 14.60 14.28
C GLU A 370 25.37 13.65 14.33
N GLU A 371 24.14 14.20 14.40
CA GLU A 371 22.92 13.39 14.50
C GLU A 371 22.71 12.53 13.23
N ILE A 372 22.92 13.09 12.04
CA ILE A 372 22.86 12.31 10.79
C ILE A 372 23.94 11.24 10.77
N CYS A 373 25.15 11.58 11.20
CA CYS A 373 26.26 10.63 11.29
C CYS A 373 25.97 9.50 12.28
N GLU A 374 25.34 9.80 13.41
CA GLU A 374 24.91 8.81 14.40
C GLU A 374 23.90 7.82 13.80
N ARG A 375 22.84 8.32 13.16
CA ARG A 375 21.85 7.46 12.47
C ARG A 375 22.46 6.63 11.34
N THR A 376 23.42 7.20 10.61
CA THR A 376 24.14 6.46 9.57
C THR A 376 25.06 5.39 10.16
N CYS A 377 25.68 5.65 11.32
CA CYS A 377 26.47 4.67 12.04
C CYS A 377 25.60 3.52 12.60
N ASP A 378 24.34 3.80 12.98
CA ASP A 378 23.37 2.76 13.34
C ASP A 378 23.10 1.82 12.16
N VAL A 379 22.80 2.36 10.96
CA VAL A 379 22.63 1.56 9.74
C VAL A 379 23.86 0.68 9.48
N LEU A 380 25.05 1.29 9.48
CA LEU A 380 26.30 0.57 9.26
C LEU A 380 26.50 -0.57 10.26
N ARG A 381 26.18 -0.34 11.55
CA ARG A 381 26.27 -1.39 12.58
C ARG A 381 25.38 -2.58 12.24
N PHE A 382 24.12 -2.34 11.88
CA PHE A 382 23.19 -3.42 11.56
C PHE A 382 23.63 -4.21 10.32
N ILE A 383 24.03 -3.50 9.26
CA ILE A 383 24.55 -4.12 8.04
C ILE A 383 25.81 -4.97 8.31
N ILE A 384 26.74 -4.48 9.14
CA ILE A 384 27.95 -5.25 9.52
C ILE A 384 27.58 -6.52 10.30
N ASN A 385 26.58 -6.45 11.19
CA ASN A 385 26.12 -7.62 11.94
C ASN A 385 25.47 -8.67 11.03
N ILE A 386 24.74 -8.24 9.99
CA ILE A 386 24.14 -9.11 8.97
C ILE A 386 25.24 -9.85 8.16
N ILE A 387 26.37 -9.18 7.89
CA ILE A 387 27.51 -9.71 7.10
C ILE A 387 28.33 -10.77 7.84
N ASN A 388 28.02 -11.10 9.10
CA ASN A 388 28.83 -11.95 9.99
C ASN A 388 29.56 -13.13 9.30
N TRP A 389 28.91 -13.78 8.32
CA TRP A 389 29.39 -14.96 7.64
C TRP A 389 30.32 -14.73 6.44
N ILE A 390 30.43 -13.51 5.92
CA ILE A 390 31.18 -13.19 4.70
C ILE A 390 32.35 -12.24 4.99
N TYR A 391 33.55 -12.83 5.04
CA TYR A 391 34.74 -12.16 5.57
C TYR A 391 35.44 -11.19 4.59
N TYR A 392 35.30 -11.42 3.28
CA TYR A 392 36.21 -10.84 2.28
C TYR A 392 36.06 -9.33 2.09
N ASP A 393 34.89 -8.76 2.37
CA ASP A 393 34.63 -7.33 2.14
C ASP A 393 34.87 -6.45 3.38
N LEU A 394 34.95 -7.04 4.56
CA LEU A 394 35.13 -6.28 5.81
C LEU A 394 36.51 -5.64 5.93
N GLU A 395 37.54 -6.18 5.26
CA GLU A 395 38.89 -5.60 5.29
C GLU A 395 38.88 -4.17 4.72
N ASP A 396 38.32 -3.98 3.52
CA ASP A 396 38.33 -2.67 2.86
C ASP A 396 37.40 -1.67 3.51
N ILE A 397 36.27 -2.13 4.06
CA ILE A 397 35.37 -1.30 4.87
C ILE A 397 36.08 -0.86 6.16
N SER A 398 36.79 -1.77 6.83
CA SER A 398 37.49 -1.46 8.09
C SER A 398 38.54 -0.36 7.93
N LYS A 399 39.20 -0.27 6.76
CA LYS A 399 40.20 0.77 6.46
C LYS A 399 39.60 2.17 6.37
N GLN A 400 38.30 2.29 6.09
CA GLN A 400 37.61 3.58 5.96
C GLN A 400 37.26 4.19 7.33
N PHE A 401 36.91 3.38 8.33
CA PHE A 401 36.48 3.87 9.64
C PHE A 401 37.52 4.74 10.38
N PRO A 402 38.82 4.40 10.44
CA PRO A 402 39.83 5.27 11.02
C PRO A 402 39.94 6.62 10.33
N GLN A 403 39.78 6.66 9.01
CA GLN A 403 39.83 7.90 8.23
C GLN A 403 38.59 8.75 8.50
N LEU A 404 37.40 8.11 8.53
CA LEU A 404 36.14 8.77 8.89
C LEU A 404 36.20 9.33 10.31
N TYR A 405 36.67 8.57 11.30
CA TYR A 405 36.78 9.04 12.68
C TYR A 405 37.72 10.25 12.78
N ARG A 406 38.88 10.22 12.11
CA ARG A 406 39.80 11.37 12.08
C ARG A 406 39.20 12.60 11.39
N SER A 407 38.37 12.38 10.37
CA SER A 407 37.72 13.45 9.59
C SER A 407 36.55 14.09 10.33
N LEU A 408 35.71 13.25 10.94
CA LEU A 408 34.45 13.67 11.58
C LEU A 408 34.62 14.01 13.06
N GLY A 409 35.48 13.29 13.78
CA GLY A 409 35.65 13.46 15.22
C GLY A 409 34.51 12.92 16.09
N TYR A 410 33.46 12.32 15.50
CA TYR A 410 32.31 11.80 16.24
C TYR A 410 32.55 10.40 16.82
N SER A 411 32.14 10.21 18.06
CA SER A 411 32.26 8.92 18.76
C SER A 411 31.36 7.83 18.15
N CYS A 412 30.27 8.20 17.48
CA CYS A 412 29.34 7.26 16.85
C CYS A 412 30.01 6.37 15.80
N VAL A 413 31.10 6.83 15.15
CA VAL A 413 31.89 6.05 14.17
C VAL A 413 32.54 4.81 14.80
N LEU A 414 32.77 4.83 16.11
CA LEU A 414 33.32 3.68 16.84
C LEU A 414 32.31 2.53 16.98
N ILE A 415 31.00 2.80 16.85
CA ILE A 415 29.93 1.80 16.99
C ILE A 415 30.01 0.73 15.88
N PRO A 416 29.93 1.07 14.58
CA PRO A 416 30.08 0.09 13.51
C PRO A 416 31.48 -0.53 13.48
N PHE A 417 32.52 0.22 13.85
CA PHE A 417 33.86 -0.34 13.99
C PHE A 417 33.94 -1.44 15.07
N GLY A 418 33.26 -1.24 16.20
CA GLY A 418 33.08 -2.26 17.23
C GLY A 418 32.34 -3.50 16.73
N ALA A 419 31.35 -3.33 15.85
CA ALA A 419 30.66 -4.46 15.21
C ALA A 419 31.62 -5.30 14.35
N ILE A 420 32.53 -4.66 13.59
CA ILE A 420 33.58 -5.37 12.83
C ILE A 420 34.46 -6.19 13.76
N ILE A 421 34.89 -5.63 14.90
CA ILE A 421 35.67 -6.36 15.91
C ILE A 421 34.91 -7.60 16.39
N GLY A 422 33.60 -7.44 16.65
CA GLY A 422 32.72 -8.55 17.04
C GLY A 422 32.72 -9.68 16.01
N VAL A 423 32.58 -9.35 14.72
CA VAL A 423 32.62 -10.33 13.62
C VAL A 423 33.99 -11.00 13.53
N VAL A 424 35.09 -10.24 13.50
CA VAL A 424 36.47 -10.77 13.44
C VAL A 424 36.75 -11.70 14.63
N HIS A 425 36.30 -11.32 15.82
CA HIS A 425 36.43 -12.13 17.03
C HIS A 425 35.66 -13.45 16.93
N LYS A 426 34.39 -13.41 16.52
CA LYS A 426 33.51 -14.58 16.42
C LYS A 426 34.06 -15.64 15.44
N HIS A 427 34.66 -15.21 14.34
CA HIS A 427 35.16 -16.12 13.31
C HIS A 427 36.63 -16.53 13.49
N GLY A 428 37.38 -15.85 14.37
CA GLY A 428 38.80 -16.13 14.64
C GLY A 428 39.73 -15.96 13.43
N LYS A 429 39.22 -15.41 12.32
CA LYS A 429 39.94 -15.19 11.06
C LYS A 429 40.22 -13.70 10.87
N GLY A 430 41.37 -13.43 10.24
CA GLY A 430 41.92 -12.15 9.79
C GLY A 430 42.05 -11.02 10.82
N TRP A 431 42.27 -11.40 12.08
CA TRP A 431 43.08 -10.60 13.01
C TRP A 431 44.38 -10.09 12.37
N ASP A 432 44.98 -10.86 11.45
CA ASP A 432 46.21 -10.50 10.76
C ASP A 432 46.11 -9.17 9.97
N TRP A 433 45.03 -8.96 9.20
CA TRP A 433 44.82 -7.69 8.50
C TRP A 433 44.21 -6.64 9.43
N PHE A 434 43.30 -7.04 10.32
CA PHE A 434 42.65 -6.10 11.24
C PHE A 434 43.70 -5.38 12.11
N LEU A 435 44.63 -6.13 12.71
CA LEU A 435 45.70 -5.57 13.53
C LEU A 435 46.73 -4.78 12.70
N LYS A 436 46.94 -5.14 11.44
CA LYS A 436 47.86 -4.41 10.54
C LYS A 436 47.36 -2.99 10.28
N ASP A 437 46.06 -2.85 10.01
CA ASP A 437 45.45 -1.59 9.62
C ASP A 437 44.98 -0.76 10.84
N CYS A 438 44.65 -1.42 11.95
CA CYS A 438 44.19 -0.77 13.19
C CYS A 438 45.32 -0.32 14.13
N LYS A 439 46.59 -0.53 13.78
CA LYS A 439 47.76 -0.03 14.55
C LYS A 439 47.70 1.47 14.82
N VAL A 440 46.96 2.25 14.03
CA VAL A 440 46.80 3.69 14.21
C VAL A 440 45.58 4.07 15.07
N SER A 441 44.59 3.18 15.22
CA SER A 441 43.32 3.47 15.90
C SER A 441 43.30 3.07 17.36
N ILE A 442 44.08 2.04 17.75
CA ILE A 442 44.21 1.59 19.16
C ILE A 442 44.84 2.67 20.06
N TYR A 443 45.50 3.69 19.49
CA TYR A 443 46.02 4.83 20.25
C TYR A 443 45.00 5.97 20.42
N LEU A 444 43.84 5.90 19.75
CA LEU A 444 42.79 6.92 19.78
C LEU A 444 41.57 6.54 20.64
N ILE A 445 41.46 5.24 20.97
CA ILE A 445 40.53 4.67 21.98
C ILE A 445 41.35 4.44 23.25
#